data_AF-A0A2U1WTP2-F1
#
_entry.id   AF-A0A2U1WTP2-F1
#
_cell.length_a   1.000
_cell.length_b   1.000
_cell.length_c   1.000
_cell.angle_alpha   90.00
_cell.angle_beta   90.00
_cell.angle_gamma   90.00
#
_symmetry.space_group_name_H-M   'P 1'
#
loop_
_entity.id
_entity.type
_entity.pdbx_description
1 polymer ?
#
loop_
_entity_poly.entity_id
_entity_poly.type
_entity_poly.pdbx_seq_one_letter_code
_entity_poly.pdbx_strand_id
1 'polypeptide(L)' 'MKRVTMSHINAYLDGALDDNERREFEAAVETDADAKAMLNLHRQHVDELHRLYDTVLEEPVPSRMLDLLRQQKT' A
#
# COMPACT_ATOMS: atom_id res chain seq x y z
N MET A 1 -0.71 -26.37 -3.25
CA MET A 1 -1.14 -25.03 -2.77
C MET A 1 -0.10 -24.02 -3.21
N LYS A 2 -0.52 -22.86 -3.72
CA LYS A 2 0.41 -21.79 -4.14
C LYS A 2 1.04 -21.20 -2.88
N ARG A 3 2.37 -21.20 -2.78
CA ARG A 3 3.06 -20.59 -1.65
C ARG A 3 2.88 -19.07 -1.72
N VAL A 4 2.37 -18.47 -0.66
CA VAL A 4 2.27 -17.02 -0.55
C VAL A 4 3.69 -16.45 -0.47
N THR A 5 3.97 -15.45 -1.30
CA THR A 5 5.27 -14.76 -1.33
C THR A 5 5.09 -13.30 -0.96
N MET A 6 6.19 -12.63 -0.62
CA MET A 6 6.17 -11.21 -0.27
C MET A 6 5.59 -10.33 -1.39
N SER A 7 5.85 -10.66 -2.66
CA SER A 7 5.25 -9.95 -3.80
C SER A 7 3.72 -10.08 -3.84
N HIS A 8 3.18 -11.23 -3.44
CA HIS A 8 1.72 -11.40 -3.38
C HIS A 8 1.12 -10.61 -2.22
N ILE A 9 1.79 -10.56 -1.07
CA ILE A 9 1.36 -9.76 0.08
C ILE A 9 1.32 -8.27 -0.30
N ASN A 10 2.37 -7.75 -0.91
CA ASN A 10 2.40 -6.35 -1.35
C ASN A 10 1.30 -6.05 -2.37
N ALA A 11 1.17 -6.88 -3.41
CA ALA A 11 0.12 -6.68 -4.42
C ALA A 11 -1.29 -6.69 -3.80
N TYR A 12 -1.53 -7.54 -2.79
CA TYR A 12 -2.79 -7.55 -2.05
C TYR A 12 -3.00 -6.26 -1.25
N LEU A 13 -1.98 -5.76 -0.54
CA LEU A 13 -2.07 -4.53 0.26
C LEU A 13 -2.20 -3.27 -0.59
N ASP A 14 -1.54 -3.23 -1.75
CA ASP A 14 -1.59 -2.12 -2.70
C ASP A 14 -2.90 -2.10 -3.51
N GLY A 15 -3.76 -3.12 -3.36
CA GLY A 15 -4.99 -3.26 -4.15
C GLY A 15 -4.73 -3.57 -5.63
N ALA A 16 -3.57 -4.12 -5.95
CA ALA A 16 -3.12 -4.40 -7.32
C ALA A 16 -3.59 -5.77 -7.87
N LEU A 17 -4.21 -6.61 -7.05
CA LEU A 17 -4.78 -7.90 -7.46
C LEU A 17 -6.18 -7.73 -8.04
N ASP A 18 -6.50 -8.51 -9.08
CA ASP A 18 -7.89 -8.63 -9.54
C ASP A 18 -8.77 -9.46 -8.58
N ASP A 19 -10.08 -9.48 -8.83
CA ASP A 19 -11.04 -10.18 -7.96
C ASP A 19 -10.81 -11.70 -7.85
N ASN A 20 -10.24 -12.33 -8.88
CA ASN A 20 -9.93 -13.75 -8.84
C ASN A 20 -8.63 -14.01 -8.07
N GLU A 21 -7.58 -13.26 -8.37
CA GLU A 21 -6.30 -13.31 -7.68
C GLU A 21 -6.43 -13.01 -6.19
N ARG A 22 -7.28 -12.03 -5.84
CA ARG A 22 -7.58 -11.68 -4.45
C ARG A 22 -8.22 -12.84 -3.70
N ARG A 23 -9.22 -13.49 -4.29
CA ARG A 23 -9.89 -14.66 -3.68
C ARG A 23 -8.94 -15.85 -3.52
N GLU A 24 -8.10 -16.11 -4.52
CA GLU A 24 -7.08 -17.16 -4.44
C GLU A 24 -6.05 -16.87 -3.35
N PHE A 25 -5.60 -15.62 -3.23
CA PHE A 25 -4.70 -15.19 -2.18
C PHE A 25 -5.34 -15.34 -0.79
N GLU A 26 -6.57 -14.85 -0.61
CA GLU A 26 -7.31 -14.97 0.65
C GLU A 26 -7.49 -16.43 1.07
N ALA A 27 -7.84 -17.31 0.13
CA ALA A 27 -7.95 -18.75 0.39
C ALA A 27 -6.60 -19.39 0.78
N ALA A 28 -5.50 -19.00 0.11
CA ALA A 28 -4.17 -19.50 0.43
C ALA A 28 -3.71 -19.06 1.82
N VAL A 29 -3.92 -17.79 2.16
CA VAL A 29 -3.63 -17.25 3.49
C VAL A 29 -4.49 -17.92 4.56
N GLU A 30 -5.78 -18.20 4.28
CA GLU A 30 -6.68 -18.81 5.27
C GLU A 30 -6.15 -20.15 5.81
N THR A 31 -5.49 -20.91 4.94
CA THR A 31 -4.94 -22.23 5.26
C THR A 31 -3.49 -22.23 5.76
N ASP A 32 -2.81 -21.08 5.80
CA ASP A 32 -1.38 -20.95 6.14
C ASP A 32 -1.18 -19.94 7.28
N ALA A 33 -0.84 -20.44 8.46
CA ALA A 33 -0.65 -19.62 9.66
C ALA A 33 0.53 -18.66 9.56
N ASP A 34 1.60 -19.06 8.87
CA ASP A 34 2.79 -18.21 8.68
C ASP A 34 2.46 -17.07 7.71
N ALA A 35 1.72 -17.38 6.63
CA ALA A 35 1.23 -16.36 5.70
C ALA A 35 0.28 -15.36 6.38
N LYS A 36 -0.60 -15.83 7.28
CA LYS A 36 -1.45 -14.95 8.11
C LYS A 36 -0.62 -14.02 8.99
N ALA A 37 0.38 -14.56 9.68
CA ALA A 37 1.25 -13.76 10.54
C ALA A 37 2.01 -12.69 9.75
N MET A 38 2.57 -13.05 8.60
CA MET A 38 3.24 -12.10 7.71
C MET A 38 2.28 -11.01 7.21
N LEU A 39 1.09 -11.37 6.71
CA LEU A 39 0.12 -10.39 6.24
C LEU A 39 -0.28 -9.41 7.35
N ASN A 40 -0.50 -9.89 8.57
CA ASN A 40 -0.86 -9.04 9.71
C ASN A 40 0.27 -8.08 10.09
N LEU A 41 1.52 -8.54 10.10
CA LEU A 41 2.69 -7.68 10.35
C LEU A 41 2.79 -6.56 9.29
N HIS A 42 2.60 -6.90 8.02
CA HIS A 42 2.67 -5.91 6.94
C HIS A 42 1.51 -4.91 6.99
N ARG A 43 0.30 -5.32 7.38
CA ARG A 43 -0.82 -4.40 7.65
C ARG A 43 -0.47 -3.38 8.73
N GLN A 44 0.12 -3.83 9.84
CA GLN A 44 0.55 -2.93 10.91
C GLN A 44 1.57 -1.90 10.43
N HIS A 45 2.53 -2.32 9.60
CA HIS A 45 3.50 -1.39 9.03
C HIS A 45 2.84 -0.37 8.09
N VAL A 46 1.90 -0.78 7.24
CA VAL A 46 1.14 0.12 6.36
C VAL A 46 0.34 1.13 7.18
N ASP A 47 -0.36 0.67 8.22
CA ASP A 47 -1.11 1.55 9.12
C ASP A 47 -0.20 2.56 9.84
N GLU A 48 1.01 2.15 10.23
CA GLU A 48 1.99 3.05 10.84
C GLU A 48 2.52 4.10 9.85
N LEU A 49 2.76 3.72 8.60
CA LEU A 49 3.15 4.66 7.55
C LEU A 49 2.05 5.69 7.31
N HIS A 50 0.80 5.25 7.17
CA HIS A 50 -0.36 6.15 7.05
C HIS A 50 -0.44 7.12 8.22
N ARG A 51 -0.36 6.61 9.45
CA ARG A 51 -0.37 7.45 10.66
C ARG A 51 0.72 8.52 10.66
N LEU A 52 1.90 8.22 10.15
CA LEU A 52 3.06 9.13 10.16
C LEU A 52 3.05 10.12 9.00
N TYR A 53 2.54 9.73 7.83
CA TYR A 53 2.74 10.46 6.59
C TYR A 53 1.46 11.00 5.94
N ASP A 54 0.28 10.52 6.31
CA ASP A 54 -0.97 10.99 5.70
C ASP A 54 -1.19 12.49 5.92
N THR A 55 -0.71 13.05 7.03
CA THR A 55 -0.79 14.50 7.29
C THR A 55 -0.06 15.33 6.24
N VAL A 56 1.00 14.78 5.62
CA VAL A 56 1.75 15.45 4.55
C VAL A 56 0.88 15.65 3.31
N LEU A 57 -0.09 14.76 3.08
CA LEU A 57 -1.02 14.87 1.95
C LEU A 57 -2.00 16.03 2.12
N GLU A 58 -2.22 16.49 3.35
CA GLU A 58 -3.11 17.59 3.69
C GLU A 58 -2.36 18.94 3.81
N GLU A 59 -1.04 18.92 3.83
CA GLU A 59 -0.24 20.14 3.90
C GLU A 59 -0.41 21.00 2.63
N PRO A 60 -0.51 22.34 2.78
CA PRO A 60 -0.59 23.22 1.62
C PRO A 60 0.69 23.13 0.80
N VAL A 61 0.54 23.10 -0.53
CA VAL A 61 1.69 23.12 -1.43
C VAL A 61 2.54 24.38 -1.17
N PRO A 62 3.86 24.24 -0.95
CA PRO A 62 4.73 25.37 -0.68
C PRO A 62 4.65 26.45 -1.77
N SER A 63 4.49 27.71 -1.36
CA SER A 63 4.35 28.87 -2.27
C SER A 63 5.45 28.95 -3.31
N ARG A 64 6.71 28.65 -2.93
CA ARG A 64 7.86 28.60 -3.85
C ARG A 64 7.64 27.68 -5.06
N MET A 65 6.93 26.56 -4.89
CA MET A 65 6.65 25.63 -5.98
C MET A 65 5.56 26.19 -6.90
N LEU A 66 4.54 26.83 -6.32
CA LEU A 66 3.49 27.51 -7.07
C LEU A 66 4.04 28.67 -7.91
N ASP A 67 5.03 29.39 -7.40
CA ASP A 67 5.68 30.50 -8.11
C ASP A 67 6.49 30.01 -9.32
N LEU A 68 7.18 28.87 -9.22
CA LEU A 68 7.89 28.26 -10.35
C LEU A 68 6.92 27.85 -11.48
N LEU A 69 5.75 27.31 -11.14
CA LEU A 69 4.73 26.93 -12.13
C LEU A 69 4.15 28.14 -12.86
N ARG A 70 4.08 29.30 -12.20
CA ARG A 70 3.61 30.56 -12.83
C ARG A 70 4.64 31.13 -13.80
N GLN A 71 5.92 31.05 -13.46
CA GLN A 71 7.02 31.56 -14.29
C GLN A 71 7.15 30.82 -15.63
N GLN A 72 6.89 29.50 -15.67
CA GLN A 72 6.96 28.72 -16.91
C GLN A 72 5.80 28.95 -17.90
N LYS A 73 4.73 29.66 -17.51
CA LYS A 73 3.58 29.94 -18.39
C LYS A 73 3.72 31.23 -19.20
N THR A 74 4.87 31.90 -19.13
CA THR A 74 5.19 33.13 -19.88
C THR A 74 6.23 32.82 -20.95
#